data_AF-A0A229T5W1-F1
#
_entry.id   AF-A0A229T5W1-F1
#
_cell.length_a   1.000
_cell.length_b   1.000
_cell.length_c   1.000
_cell.angle_alpha   90.00
_cell.angle_beta   90.00
_cell.angle_gamma   90.00
#
_symmetry.space_group_name_H-M   'P 1'
#
loop_
_entity.id
_entity.type
_entity.pdbx_description
1 polymer ?
#
loop_
_entity_poly.entity_id
_entity_poly.type
_entity_poly.pdbx_seq_one_letter_code
_entity_poly.pdbx_strand_id
1 'polypeptide(L)'
;MKRIAWAVAGVFLLGFAVFEAVQHGGWTIGALLLGLIGPDLTFLVGIGAEPVERGVLPRRVVPFYNAAHYWAGPAVLLVVFSFVTNPAAFTLGLAWLAHIAVDRVFGYGLRTADGRQRATA
;
A
#
# COMPACT_ATOMS: atom_id res chain seq x y z
N MET A 1 16.58 -12.63 5.30
CA MET A 1 16.94 -11.81 4.11
C MET A 1 15.75 -11.06 3.51
N LYS A 2 14.66 -11.73 3.06
CA LYS A 2 13.49 -11.07 2.44
C LYS A 2 12.87 -9.94 3.29
N ARG A 3 12.65 -10.14 4.61
CA ARG A 3 12.09 -9.09 5.50
C ARG A 3 13.00 -7.87 5.69
N ILE A 4 14.32 -8.08 5.73
CA ILE A 4 15.29 -6.98 5.85
C ILE A 4 15.27 -6.12 4.59
N ALA A 5 15.21 -6.75 3.41
CA ALA A 5 15.08 -6.02 2.15
C ALA A 5 13.80 -5.16 2.11
N TRP A 6 12.67 -5.70 2.57
CA TRP A 6 11.43 -4.93 2.69
C TRP A 6 11.53 -3.80 3.71
N ALA A 7 12.22 -4.00 4.84
CA ALA A 7 12.41 -2.94 5.83
C ALA A 7 13.27 -1.80 5.28
N VAL A 8 14.38 -2.13 4.59
CA VAL A 8 15.24 -1.13 3.94
C VAL A 8 14.45 -0.37 2.88
N ALA A 9 13.71 -1.08 2.02
CA ALA A 9 12.87 -0.46 0.99
C ALA A 9 11.78 0.43 1.63
N GLY A 10 11.10 -0.05 2.67
CA GLY A 10 10.05 0.71 3.36
C GLY A 10 10.57 1.98 4.01
N VAL A 11 11.72 1.93 4.69
CA VAL A 11 12.37 3.12 5.26
C VAL A 11 12.76 4.11 4.17
N PHE A 12 13.34 3.63 3.07
CA PHE A 12 13.73 4.49 1.94
C PHE A 12 12.51 5.16 1.31
N LEU A 13 11.47 4.38 0.97
CA LEU A 13 10.25 4.88 0.34
C LEU A 13 9.51 5.87 1.23
N LEU A 14 9.37 5.56 2.53
CA LEU A 14 8.72 6.45 3.49
C LEU A 14 9.51 7.72 3.69
N GLY A 15 10.83 7.61 3.88
CA GLY A 15 11.71 8.76 4.04
C GLY A 15 11.63 9.70 2.83
N PHE A 16 11.62 9.14 1.63
CA PHE A 16 11.49 9.93 0.40
C PHE A 16 10.09 10.54 0.25
N ALA A 17 9.03 9.81 0.58
CA ALA A 17 7.67 10.34 0.57
C ALA A 17 7.51 11.52 1.54
N VAL A 18 8.10 11.42 2.74
CA VAL A 18 8.11 12.50 3.74
C VAL A 18 8.92 13.70 3.23
N PHE A 19 10.09 13.46 2.64
CA PHE A 19 10.90 14.51 2.03
C PHE A 19 10.11 15.30 0.96
N GLU A 20 9.48 14.61 0.02
CA GLU A 20 8.65 15.22 -1.03
C GLU A 20 7.47 16.00 -0.44
N ALA A 21 6.81 15.44 0.58
CA ALA A 21 5.69 16.09 1.24
C ALA A 21 6.11 17.40 1.93
N VAL A 22 7.26 17.41 2.62
CA VAL A 22 7.80 18.62 3.27
C VAL A 22 8.26 19.65 2.24
N GLN A 23 8.92 19.20 1.16
CA GLN A 23 9.44 20.08 0.11
C GLN A 23 8.35 20.85 -0.64
N HIS A 24 7.21 20.19 -0.91
CA HIS A 24 6.15 20.76 -1.74
C HIS A 24 4.94 21.28 -0.94
N GLY A 25 4.71 20.76 0.27
CA GLY A 25 3.60 21.17 1.15
C GLY A 25 2.20 21.01 0.53
N GLY A 26 1.20 21.56 1.23
CA GLY A 26 -0.18 21.61 0.74
C GLY A 26 -0.74 20.20 0.42
N TRP A 27 -1.13 19.99 -0.83
CA TRP A 27 -1.78 18.74 -1.26
C TRP A 27 -0.85 17.51 -1.25
N THR A 28 0.48 17.69 -1.24
CA THR A 28 1.41 16.56 -1.15
C THR A 28 1.33 15.85 0.21
N ILE A 29 1.03 16.59 1.29
CA ILE A 29 0.79 16.02 2.61
C ILE A 29 -0.47 15.15 2.60
N GLY A 30 -1.54 15.63 1.95
CA GLY A 30 -2.76 14.84 1.76
C GLY A 30 -2.49 13.57 0.95
N ALA A 31 -1.67 13.66 -0.10
CA ALA A 31 -1.27 12.52 -0.91
C ALA A 31 -0.40 11.50 -0.16
N LEU A 32 0.51 11.96 0.71
CA LEU A 32 1.29 11.11 1.63
C LEU A 32 0.35 10.31 2.53
N LEU A 33 -0.58 10.98 3.22
CA LEU A 33 -1.54 10.33 4.12
C LEU A 33 -2.44 9.36 3.35
N LEU A 34 -2.90 9.76 2.16
CA LEU A 34 -3.71 8.90 1.31
C LEU A 34 -2.94 7.66 0.84
N GLY A 35 -1.65 7.77 0.53
CA GLY A 35 -0.86 6.60 0.14
C GLY A 35 -0.62 5.63 1.30
N LEU A 36 -0.46 6.16 2.51
CA LEU A 36 -0.25 5.36 3.72
C LEU A 36 -1.54 4.69 4.23
N ILE A 37 -2.70 5.31 4.04
CA ILE A 37 -3.97 4.80 4.62
C ILE A 37 -4.88 4.20 3.53
N GLY A 38 -4.79 4.72 2.30
CA GLY A 38 -5.65 4.39 1.17
C GLY A 38 -5.79 2.89 0.89
N PRO A 39 -4.71 2.07 0.92
CA PRO A 39 -4.84 0.65 0.66
C PRO A 39 -5.76 -0.08 1.66
N ASP A 40 -5.75 0.35 2.92
CA ASP A 40 -6.54 -0.24 4.00
C ASP A 40 -8.00 0.23 3.98
N LEU A 41 -8.33 1.32 3.29
CA LEU A 41 -9.73 1.72 3.09
C LEU A 41 -10.54 0.64 2.35
N THR A 42 -9.87 -0.29 1.66
CA THR A 42 -10.54 -1.45 1.05
C THR A 42 -11.26 -2.34 2.07
N PHE A 43 -10.85 -2.34 3.35
CA PHE A 43 -11.55 -3.06 4.41
C PHE A 43 -12.98 -2.55 4.65
N LEU A 44 -13.29 -1.30 4.27
CA LEU A 44 -14.64 -0.74 4.38
C LEU A 44 -15.65 -1.47 3.48
N VAL A 45 -15.20 -2.14 2.42
CA VAL A 45 -16.06 -3.03 1.61
C VAL A 45 -16.61 -4.19 2.47
N GLY A 46 -15.94 -4.52 3.57
CA GLY A 46 -16.32 -5.57 4.53
C GLY A 46 -17.39 -5.16 5.54
N ILE A 47 -17.89 -3.92 5.54
CA ILE A 47 -18.93 -3.46 6.49
C ILE A 47 -20.23 -4.24 6.28
N GLY A 48 -20.68 -4.98 7.30
CA GLY A 48 -21.84 -5.88 7.19
C GLY A 48 -21.53 -7.22 6.51
N ALA A 49 -20.29 -7.69 6.58
CA ALA A 49 -19.95 -9.07 6.23
C ALA A 49 -20.22 -10.00 7.40
N GLU A 50 -20.57 -11.25 7.09
CA GLU A 50 -20.64 -12.30 8.09
C GLU A 50 -19.29 -12.48 8.80
N PRO A 51 -19.29 -12.83 10.10
CA PRO A 51 -18.05 -13.11 10.83
C PRO A 51 -17.22 -14.20 10.12
N VAL A 52 -15.93 -13.94 9.98
CA VAL A 52 -14.96 -14.86 9.40
C VAL A 52 -13.92 -15.26 10.43
N GLU A 53 -13.25 -16.39 10.19
CA GLU A 53 -12.15 -16.86 11.03
C GLU A 53 -11.06 -15.78 11.15
N ARG A 54 -10.40 -15.71 12.32
CA ARG A 54 -9.35 -14.73 12.56
C ARG A 54 -8.22 -14.86 11.54
N GLY A 55 -7.88 -13.76 10.88
CA GLY A 55 -6.84 -13.71 9.84
C GLY A 55 -7.34 -14.03 8.42
N VAL A 56 -8.62 -14.37 8.27
CA VAL A 56 -9.30 -14.52 6.98
C VAL A 56 -10.03 -13.23 6.63
N LEU A 57 -9.91 -12.80 5.38
CA LEU A 57 -10.65 -11.65 4.85
C LEU A 57 -12.01 -12.08 4.28
N PRO A 58 -13.10 -11.32 4.48
CA PRO A 58 -14.36 -11.61 3.81
C PRO A 58 -14.18 -11.68 2.30
N ARG A 59 -14.75 -12.70 1.65
CA ARG A 59 -14.53 -13.00 0.21
C ARG A 59 -14.74 -11.78 -0.70
N ARG A 60 -15.71 -10.92 -0.38
CA ARG A 60 -16.01 -9.70 -1.16
C ARG A 60 -14.94 -8.61 -1.06
N VAL A 61 -14.13 -8.61 0.00
CA VAL A 61 -13.04 -7.64 0.24
C VAL A 61 -11.78 -8.02 -0.51
N VAL A 62 -11.55 -9.33 -0.70
CA VAL A 62 -10.36 -9.92 -1.33
C VAL A 62 -9.92 -9.24 -2.64
N PRO A 63 -10.78 -9.02 -3.65
CA PRO A 63 -10.33 -8.41 -4.91
C PRO A 63 -9.83 -6.98 -4.71
N PHE A 64 -10.51 -6.18 -3.88
CA PHE A 64 -10.13 -4.80 -3.59
C PHE A 64 -8.82 -4.76 -2.80
N TYR A 65 -8.72 -5.56 -1.74
CA TYR A 65 -7.50 -5.69 -0.94
C TYR A 65 -6.32 -6.09 -1.82
N ASN A 66 -6.48 -7.11 -2.67
CA ASN A 66 -5.39 -7.58 -3.54
C ASN A 66 -4.99 -6.54 -4.58
N ALA A 67 -5.94 -5.83 -5.18
CA ALA A 67 -5.64 -4.76 -6.12
C ALA A 67 -4.86 -3.63 -5.43
N ALA A 68 -5.30 -3.23 -4.24
CA ALA A 68 -4.64 -2.18 -3.47
C ALA A 68 -3.26 -2.59 -2.93
N HIS A 69 -3.04 -3.86 -2.62
CA HIS A 69 -1.77 -4.36 -2.08
C HIS A 69 -0.85 -4.98 -3.15
N TYR A 70 -1.21 -4.86 -4.42
CA TYR A 70 -0.35 -5.27 -5.53
C TYR A 70 0.64 -4.15 -5.88
N TRP A 71 1.93 -4.47 -5.84
CA TRP A 71 3.02 -3.50 -5.97
C TRP A 71 3.01 -2.74 -7.31
N ALA A 72 2.52 -3.38 -8.39
CA ALA A 72 2.61 -2.80 -9.72
C ALA A 72 1.76 -1.53 -9.88
N GLY A 73 0.62 -1.45 -9.19
CA GLY A 73 -0.25 -0.27 -9.23
C GLY A 73 0.49 1.02 -8.83
N PRO A 74 0.98 1.12 -7.58
CA PRO A 74 1.72 2.31 -7.16
C PRO A 74 3.10 2.43 -7.82
N ALA A 75 3.73 1.36 -8.28
CA ALA A 75 4.97 1.45 -9.05
C ALA A 75 4.76 2.13 -10.42
N VAL A 76 3.68 1.78 -11.14
CA VAL A 76 3.32 2.46 -12.39
C VAL A 76 3.02 3.93 -12.13
N LEU A 77 2.27 4.23 -11.06
CA LEU A 77 1.99 5.61 -10.65
C LEU A 77 3.28 6.41 -10.44
N LEU A 78 4.21 5.86 -9.65
CA LEU A 78 5.51 6.47 -9.37
C LEU A 78 6.31 6.74 -10.65
N VAL A 79 6.39 5.76 -11.55
CA VAL A 79 7.13 5.87 -12.81
C VAL A 79 6.52 6.95 -13.70
N VAL A 80 5.19 6.94 -13.89
CA VAL A 80 4.50 7.92 -14.74
C VAL A 80 4.72 9.34 -14.22
N PHE A 81 4.56 9.56 -12.91
CA PHE A 81 4.71 10.87 -12.29
C PHE A 81 6.17 11.27 -12.01
N SER A 82 7.14 10.43 -12.39
CA SER A 82 8.54 10.84 -12.54
C SER A 82 8.76 11.66 -13.83
N PHE A 83 7.91 11.46 -14.84
CA PHE A 83 7.97 12.18 -16.12
C PHE A 83 6.93 13.29 -16.24
N VAL A 84 5.89 13.27 -15.40
CA VAL A 84 4.84 14.29 -15.32
C VAL A 84 5.00 15.03 -14.01
N THR A 85 5.27 16.34 -14.06
CA THR A 85 5.52 17.18 -12.88
C THR A 85 4.26 17.34 -12.00
N ASN A 86 3.97 16.33 -11.19
CA ASN A 86 2.91 16.35 -10.17
C ASN A 86 3.44 15.74 -8.87
N PRO A 87 3.99 16.57 -7.96
CA PRO A 87 4.60 16.10 -6.73
C PRO A 87 3.63 15.33 -5.82
N ALA A 88 2.34 15.69 -5.83
CA ALA A 88 1.34 15.00 -5.02
C ALA A 88 1.13 13.56 -5.51
N ALA A 89 0.98 13.35 -6.82
CA ALA A 89 0.80 12.01 -7.37
C ALA A 89 2.07 11.15 -7.24
N PHE A 90 3.25 11.76 -7.35
CA PHE A 90 4.52 11.09 -7.09
C PHE A 90 4.64 10.66 -5.61
N THR A 91 4.35 11.58 -4.68
CA THR A 91 4.31 11.30 -3.23
C THR A 91 3.33 10.20 -2.88
N LEU A 92 2.14 10.19 -3.51
CA LEU A 92 1.14 9.13 -3.34
C LEU A 92 1.71 7.75 -3.70
N GLY A 93 2.42 7.65 -4.84
CA GLY A 93 3.06 6.41 -5.27
C GLY A 93 4.13 5.90 -4.30
N LEU A 94 4.98 6.81 -3.80
CA LEU A 94 6.00 6.48 -2.80
C LEU A 94 5.38 5.97 -1.49
N ALA A 95 4.41 6.72 -0.97
CA ALA A 95 3.73 6.41 0.29
C ALA A 95 2.97 5.08 0.21
N TRP A 96 2.31 4.81 -0.92
CA TRP A 96 1.61 3.56 -1.16
C TRP A 96 2.57 2.37 -1.27
N LEU A 97 3.69 2.51 -1.99
CA LEU A 97 4.72 1.46 -1.98
C LEU A 97 5.32 1.25 -0.58
N ALA A 98 5.48 2.31 0.21
CA ALA A 98 5.94 2.22 1.59
C ALA A 98 4.96 1.41 2.45
N HIS A 99 3.64 1.67 2.35
CA HIS A 99 2.59 0.87 3.01
C HIS A 99 2.74 -0.62 2.68
N ILE A 100 2.85 -0.94 1.39
CA ILE A 100 3.02 -2.32 0.93
C ILE A 100 4.30 -2.94 1.51
N ALA A 101 5.43 -2.21 1.52
CA ALA A 101 6.68 -2.71 2.06
C ALA A 101 6.58 -3.01 3.56
N VAL A 102 5.95 -2.13 4.32
CA VAL A 102 5.68 -2.31 5.76
C VAL A 102 4.83 -3.55 6.01
N ASP A 103 3.78 -3.76 5.23
CA ASP A 103 2.97 -4.98 5.25
C ASP A 103 3.83 -6.25 5.10
N ARG A 104 4.77 -6.25 4.14
CA ARG A 104 5.67 -7.40 3.92
C ARG A 104 6.65 -7.63 5.06
N VAL A 105 7.05 -6.59 5.80
CA VAL A 105 7.90 -6.72 7.01
C VAL A 105 7.14 -7.45 8.11
N PHE A 106 5.88 -7.06 8.34
CA PHE A 106 5.00 -7.69 9.34
C PHE A 106 4.46 -9.05 8.89
N GLY A 107 4.71 -9.42 7.64
CA GLY A 107 4.35 -10.71 7.09
C GLY A 107 2.93 -10.75 6.56
N TYR A 108 2.31 -9.60 6.27
CA TYR A 108 1.07 -9.50 5.50
C TYR A 108 1.36 -9.64 4.00
N GLY A 109 0.38 -10.15 3.26
CA GLY A 109 0.50 -10.43 1.85
C GLY A 109 -0.84 -10.61 1.17
N LEU A 110 -0.79 -10.87 -0.13
CA LEU A 110 -1.98 -11.08 -0.95
C LEU A 110 -2.82 -12.26 -0.45
N ARG A 111 -4.10 -12.22 -0.78
CA ARG A 111 -5.11 -13.17 -0.32
C ARG A 111 -5.55 -14.13 -1.43
N THR A 112 -5.83 -15.36 -1.05
CA THR A 112 -6.53 -16.36 -1.88
C THR A 112 -8.01 -16.01 -1.99
N ALA A 113 -8.74 -16.67 -2.89
CA ALA A 113 -10.16 -16.38 -3.16
C ALA A 113 -11.09 -16.65 -1.96
N ASP A 114 -10.66 -17.50 -1.04
CA ASP A 114 -11.31 -17.80 0.24
C ASP A 114 -10.89 -16.84 1.37
N GLY A 115 -10.05 -15.84 1.08
CA GLY A 115 -9.67 -14.78 2.03
C GLY A 115 -8.46 -15.09 2.89
N ARG A 116 -7.90 -16.30 2.81
CA ARG A 116 -6.66 -16.68 3.51
C ARG A 116 -5.46 -15.97 2.89
N GLN A 117 -4.39 -15.89 3.65
CA GLN A 117 -3.15 -15.34 3.13
C GLN A 117 -2.48 -16.34 2.18
N ARG A 118 -2.04 -15.88 1.01
CA ARG A 118 -1.23 -16.70 0.10
C ARG A 118 0.09 -17.03 0.78
N ALA A 119 0.47 -18.30 0.74
CA ALA A 119 1.82 -18.71 1.10
C ALA A 119 2.81 -17.93 0.24
N THR A 120 3.80 -17.30 0.86
CA THR A 120 4.91 -16.70 0.13
C THR A 120 5.85 -17.83 -0.25
N ALA A 121 6.02 -18.08 -1.55
CA ALA A 121 7.06 -18.97 -2.06
C ALA A 121 8.47 -18.40 -1.78
#